data_AF-A0A5Q0SMN4-F1
#
_entry.id   AF-A0A5Q0SMN4-F1
#
_cell.length_a   1.000
_cell.length_b   1.000
_cell.length_c   1.000
_cell.angle_alpha   90.00
_cell.angle_beta   90.00
_cell.angle_gamma   90.00
#
_symmetry.space_group_name_H-M   'P 1'
#
loop_
_entity.id
_entity.type
_entity.pdbx_description
1 polymer ?
#
loop_
_entity_poly.entity_id
_entity_poly.type
_entity_poly.pdbx_seq_one_letter_code
_entity_poly.pdbx_strand_id
1 'polypeptide(L)'
;MILIFTLGFDEKFQYRALMRHGKNVEKVIIVGSFREEKAKKALESLTNFIKTVEVPYEVVDVDPIDFENIVTKVGKVILQNAGKEFVANLSGGMRLIVLGVFSAFLLTGIDAVIEIETEDFTKVYQFKMSDVTFTSLSLTKDHLAILKAIKDGYSSANSISKTTEISLTTTWRRLNELKKEKLIDDSNKLTMKGKLLLEIYGP
;
A
#
# COMPACT_ATOMS: atom_id res chain seq x y z
N MET A 1 -6.16 10.85 9.39
CA MET A 1 -5.18 10.11 8.55
C MET A 1 -4.08 11.04 8.07
N ILE A 2 -2.93 10.49 7.67
CA ILE A 2 -1.83 11.20 7.03
C ILE A 2 -1.80 10.88 5.54
N LEU A 3 -1.73 11.92 4.72
CA LEU A 3 -1.68 11.80 3.28
C LEU A 3 -0.26 12.12 2.80
N ILE A 4 0.42 11.15 2.20
CA ILE A 4 1.76 11.34 1.63
C ILE A 4 1.68 11.37 0.10
N PHE A 5 2.36 12.34 -0.49
CA PHE A 5 2.40 12.59 -1.92
C PHE A 5 3.81 12.48 -2.44
N THR A 6 3.97 11.92 -3.64
CA THR A 6 5.13 12.20 -4.48
C THR A 6 4.80 13.32 -5.46
N LEU A 7 5.65 14.34 -5.56
CA LEU A 7 5.42 15.52 -6.40
C LEU A 7 6.50 15.68 -7.47
N GLY A 8 6.06 16.04 -8.68
CA GLY A 8 6.92 16.34 -9.83
C GLY A 8 6.63 17.73 -10.37
N PHE A 9 6.43 17.84 -11.69
CA PHE A 9 6.16 19.11 -12.37
C PHE A 9 4.66 19.43 -12.54
N ASP A 10 3.78 18.53 -12.11
CA ASP A 10 2.33 18.69 -12.17
C ASP A 10 1.73 18.14 -10.87
N GLU A 11 0.85 18.93 -10.26
CA GLU A 11 0.23 18.68 -8.95
C GLU A 11 -1.22 18.17 -9.02
N LYS A 12 -1.77 17.93 -10.22
CA LYS A 12 -3.18 17.53 -10.42
C LYS A 12 -3.57 16.30 -9.63
N PHE A 13 -2.69 15.29 -9.58
CA PHE A 13 -2.97 14.08 -8.81
C PHE A 13 -3.10 14.36 -7.31
N GLN A 14 -2.26 15.25 -6.78
CA GLN A 14 -2.25 15.64 -5.37
C GLN A 14 -3.51 16.43 -5.02
N TYR A 15 -3.98 17.33 -5.91
CA TYR A 15 -5.27 17.99 -5.75
C TYR A 15 -6.42 17.00 -5.67
N ARG A 16 -6.48 16.05 -6.61
CA ARG A 16 -7.56 15.06 -6.64
C ARG A 16 -7.53 14.15 -5.42
N ALA A 17 -6.35 13.72 -4.98
CA ALA A 17 -6.20 12.94 -3.76
C ALA A 17 -6.65 13.73 -2.52
N LEU A 18 -6.24 15.00 -2.39
CA LEU A 18 -6.65 15.85 -1.27
C LEU A 18 -8.16 16.09 -1.27
N MET A 19 -8.79 16.25 -2.43
CA MET A 19 -10.26 16.39 -2.52
C MET A 19 -11.01 15.10 -2.19
N ARG A 20 -10.47 13.93 -2.56
CA ARG A 20 -11.07 12.62 -2.19
C ARG A 20 -11.05 12.38 -0.68
N HIS A 21 -9.95 12.72 -0.01
CA HIS A 21 -9.75 12.43 1.42
C HIS A 21 -10.15 13.58 2.35
N GLY A 22 -10.02 14.82 1.87
CA GLY A 22 -10.51 16.07 2.44
C GLY A 22 -10.51 16.13 3.96
N LYS A 23 -11.72 16.16 4.54
CA LYS A 23 -11.97 16.38 5.97
C LYS A 23 -11.29 15.39 6.92
N ASN A 24 -10.83 14.24 6.41
CA ASN A 24 -10.20 13.22 7.24
C ASN A 24 -8.66 13.36 7.32
N VAL A 25 -8.08 14.31 6.57
CA VAL A 25 -6.64 14.53 6.48
C VAL A 25 -6.17 15.39 7.65
N GLU A 26 -5.35 14.81 8.53
CA GLU A 26 -4.73 15.50 9.68
C GLU A 26 -3.45 16.24 9.26
N LYS A 27 -2.72 15.68 8.29
CA LYS A 27 -1.45 16.22 7.81
C LYS A 27 -1.15 15.73 6.41
N VAL A 28 -0.54 16.59 5.59
CA VAL A 28 0.02 16.24 4.28
C VAL A 28 1.55 16.18 4.36
N ILE A 29 2.14 15.14 3.78
CA ILE A 29 3.59 15.03 3.57
C ILE A 29 3.86 15.08 2.06
N ILE A 30 4.65 16.04 1.61
CA ILE A 30 4.98 16.23 0.20
C ILE A 30 6.43 15.81 -0.02
N VAL A 31 6.65 14.72 -0.76
CA VAL A 31 7.98 14.20 -1.09
C VAL A 31 8.31 14.55 -2.53
N GLY A 32 9.44 15.20 -2.77
CA GLY A 32 9.84 15.59 -4.12
C GLY A 32 11.25 16.15 -4.18
N SER A 33 11.71 16.45 -5.39
CA SER A 33 12.96 17.20 -5.62
C SER A 33 12.60 18.56 -6.21
N PHE A 34 12.94 19.63 -5.50
CA PHE A 34 12.54 20.99 -5.85
C PHE A 34 13.71 21.84 -6.36
N ARG A 35 14.63 21.20 -7.10
CA ARG A 35 15.79 21.86 -7.70
C ARG A 35 15.42 22.66 -8.94
N GLU A 36 14.50 22.13 -9.75
CA GLU A 36 14.03 22.75 -10.99
C GLU A 36 12.86 23.71 -10.76
N GLU A 37 12.81 24.77 -11.58
CA GLU A 37 11.78 25.80 -11.48
C GLU A 37 10.36 25.25 -11.66
N LYS A 38 10.18 24.26 -12.54
CA LYS A 38 8.88 23.60 -12.73
C LYS A 38 8.40 22.88 -11.47
N ALA A 39 9.30 22.18 -10.78
CA ALA A 39 8.97 21.49 -9.53
C ALA A 39 8.66 22.48 -8.41
N LYS A 40 9.42 23.60 -8.33
CA LYS A 40 9.15 24.66 -7.36
C LYS A 40 7.77 25.28 -7.56
N LYS A 41 7.38 25.55 -8.81
CA LYS A 41 6.05 26.07 -9.15
C LYS A 41 4.93 25.10 -8.80
N ALA A 42 5.12 23.81 -9.09
CA ALA A 42 4.15 22.78 -8.69
C ALA A 42 4.01 22.69 -7.16
N LEU A 43 5.12 22.78 -6.41
CA LEU A 43 5.12 22.80 -4.95
C LEU A 43 4.41 24.05 -4.41
N GLU A 44 4.71 25.22 -4.96
CA GLU A 44 4.07 26.47 -4.56
C GLU A 44 2.56 26.42 -4.82
N SER A 45 2.15 25.99 -6.01
CA SER A 45 0.75 25.76 -6.38
C SER A 45 0.05 24.85 -5.37
N LEU A 46 0.63 23.67 -5.10
CA LEU A 46 0.07 22.69 -4.18
C LEU A 46 -0.02 23.21 -2.75
N THR A 47 1.03 23.85 -2.24
CA THR A 47 1.06 24.34 -0.85
C THR A 47 0.12 25.51 -0.63
N ASN A 48 -0.09 26.38 -1.63
CA ASN A 48 -1.09 27.44 -1.56
C ASN A 48 -2.51 26.87 -1.47
N PHE A 49 -2.80 25.82 -2.23
CA PHE A 49 -4.07 25.11 -2.12
C PHE A 49 -4.26 24.44 -0.75
N ILE A 50 -3.23 23.74 -0.25
CA ILE A 50 -3.29 23.08 1.07
C ILE A 50 -3.55 24.09 2.19
N LYS A 51 -2.93 25.27 2.13
CA LYS A 51 -3.20 26.37 3.09
C LYS A 51 -4.65 26.84 3.03
N THR A 52 -5.26 26.86 1.85
CA THR A 52 -6.66 27.28 1.66
C THR A 52 -7.64 26.32 2.32
N VAL A 53 -7.28 25.03 2.42
CA VAL A 53 -8.06 24.01 3.12
C VAL A 53 -7.63 23.80 4.57
N GLU A 54 -6.74 24.66 5.10
CA GLU A 54 -6.26 24.69 6.49
C GLU A 54 -5.66 23.37 7.01
N VAL A 55 -5.06 22.57 6.13
CA VAL A 55 -4.42 21.31 6.51
C VAL A 55 -2.91 21.53 6.75
N PRO A 56 -2.35 21.09 7.89
CA PRO A 56 -0.91 21.12 8.13
C PRO A 56 -0.14 20.33 7.07
N TYR A 57 1.01 20.83 6.63
CA TYR A 57 1.87 20.09 5.71
C TYR A 57 3.35 20.14 6.07
N GLU A 58 4.08 19.13 5.62
CA GLU A 58 5.53 19.02 5.68
C GLU A 58 6.08 18.73 4.30
N VAL A 59 7.20 19.36 3.94
CA VAL A 59 7.90 19.12 2.67
C VAL A 59 9.17 18.33 2.96
N VAL A 60 9.31 17.19 2.31
CA VAL A 60 10.48 16.32 2.37
C VAL A 60 11.23 16.44 1.05
N ASP A 61 12.19 17.36 1.01
CA ASP A 61 13.07 17.55 -0.16
C ASP A 61 14.14 16.44 -0.19
N VAL A 62 14.19 15.72 -1.31
CA VAL A 62 15.05 14.55 -1.51
C VAL A 62 15.92 14.71 -2.76
N ASP A 63 17.08 14.05 -2.77
CA ASP A 63 17.86 13.96 -4.00
C ASP A 63 17.24 12.91 -4.94
N PRO A 64 16.79 13.30 -6.15
CA PRO A 64 16.07 12.40 -7.04
C PRO A 64 16.94 11.33 -7.70
N ILE A 65 18.26 11.35 -7.47
CA ILE A 65 19.20 10.32 -7.95
C ILE A 65 19.78 9.46 -6.80
N ASP A 66 19.41 9.73 -5.55
CA ASP A 66 19.88 9.00 -4.38
C ASP A 66 18.73 8.23 -3.71
N PHE A 67 18.58 6.97 -4.09
CA PHE A 67 17.53 6.09 -3.57
C PHE A 67 17.61 5.91 -2.05
N GLU A 68 18.83 5.78 -1.51
CA GLU A 68 19.02 5.55 -0.07
C GLU A 68 18.63 6.80 0.73
N ASN A 69 18.94 8.00 0.22
CA ASN A 69 18.48 9.26 0.81
C ASN A 69 16.95 9.36 0.83
N ILE A 70 16.29 9.02 -0.28
CA ILE A 70 14.83 9.05 -0.37
C ILE A 70 14.22 8.11 0.69
N VAL A 71 14.65 6.85 0.69
CA VAL A 71 14.11 5.82 1.58
C VAL A 71 14.32 6.20 3.06
N THR A 72 15.53 6.65 3.43
CA THR A 72 15.85 6.98 4.82
C THR A 72 15.12 8.22 5.32
N LYS A 73 14.99 9.28 4.51
CA LYS A 73 14.23 10.49 4.88
C LYS A 73 12.74 10.17 5.03
N VAL A 74 12.16 9.53 4.03
CA VAL A 74 10.73 9.20 4.04
C VAL A 74 10.41 8.21 5.17
N GLY A 75 11.26 7.19 5.38
CA GLY A 75 11.09 6.21 6.46
C GLY A 75 11.09 6.86 7.85
N LYS A 76 11.97 7.85 8.09
CA LYS A 76 11.96 8.61 9.36
C LYS A 76 10.64 9.36 9.56
N VAL A 77 10.10 9.99 8.52
CA VAL A 77 8.81 10.71 8.59
C VAL A 77 7.67 9.73 8.83
N ILE A 78 7.66 8.56 8.17
CA ILE A 78 6.66 7.52 8.40
C ILE A 78 6.70 7.06 9.88
N LEU A 79 7.89 6.77 10.42
CA LEU A 79 8.06 6.33 11.82
C LEU A 79 7.66 7.40 12.85
N GLN A 80 7.97 8.67 12.59
CA GLN A 80 7.55 9.79 13.46
C GLN A 80 6.04 9.91 13.59
N ASN A 81 5.30 9.37 12.61
CA ASN A 81 3.84 9.36 12.62
C ASN A 81 3.27 7.94 12.73
N ALA A 82 4.04 7.00 13.30
CA ALA A 82 3.57 5.64 13.53
C ALA A 82 2.28 5.62 14.38
N GLY A 83 1.40 4.65 14.09
CA GLY A 83 0.08 4.55 14.73
C GLY A 83 -1.01 5.42 14.08
N LYS A 84 -0.65 6.28 13.13
CA LYS A 84 -1.62 6.97 12.26
C LYS A 84 -1.92 6.13 11.02
N GLU A 85 -3.13 6.29 10.48
CA GLU A 85 -3.48 5.73 9.17
C GLU A 85 -2.79 6.51 8.06
N PHE A 86 -2.16 5.82 7.11
CA PHE A 86 -1.52 6.41 5.96
C PHE A 86 -2.27 6.12 4.66
N VAL A 87 -2.35 7.15 3.83
CA VAL A 87 -2.65 7.03 2.40
C VAL A 87 -1.48 7.62 1.63
N ALA A 88 -0.91 6.86 0.69
CA ALA A 88 0.19 7.29 -0.15
C ALA A 88 -0.26 7.40 -1.60
N ASN A 89 -0.41 8.62 -2.11
CA ASN A 89 -0.69 8.83 -3.52
C ASN A 89 0.62 8.93 -4.30
N LEU A 90 0.88 7.91 -5.10
CA LEU A 90 2.11 7.69 -5.85
C LEU A 90 1.93 7.94 -7.36
N SER A 91 0.85 8.61 -7.76
CA SER A 91 0.49 8.83 -9.16
C SER A 91 1.41 9.83 -9.89
N GLY A 92 2.04 10.74 -9.15
CA GLY A 92 2.88 11.81 -9.70
C GLY A 92 4.32 11.76 -9.20
N GLY A 93 5.18 12.61 -9.77
CA GLY A 93 6.58 12.70 -9.38
C GLY A 93 7.52 11.76 -10.11
N MET A 94 8.81 11.85 -9.78
CA MET A 94 9.84 11.04 -10.40
C MET A 94 9.74 9.58 -9.94
N ARG A 95 9.87 8.63 -10.86
CA ARG A 95 9.72 7.20 -10.59
C ARG A 95 10.65 6.68 -9.49
N LEU A 96 11.89 7.20 -9.40
CA LEU A 96 12.81 6.81 -8.33
C LEU A 96 12.32 7.27 -6.95
N ILE A 97 11.69 8.44 -6.86
CA ILE A 97 11.06 8.94 -5.63
C ILE A 97 9.84 8.09 -5.29
N VAL A 98 8.99 7.78 -6.27
CA VAL A 98 7.84 6.88 -6.10
C VAL A 98 8.26 5.53 -5.52
N LEU A 99 9.27 4.89 -6.11
CA LEU A 99 9.80 3.62 -5.61
C LEU A 99 10.45 3.79 -4.23
N GLY A 100 11.15 4.89 -3.97
CA GLY A 100 11.75 5.16 -2.66
C GLY A 100 10.71 5.32 -1.54
N VAL A 101 9.60 6.03 -1.81
CA VAL A 101 8.48 6.14 -0.85
C VAL A 101 7.83 4.78 -0.62
N PHE A 102 7.57 4.01 -1.67
CA PHE A 102 7.03 2.65 -1.56
C PHE A 102 7.94 1.74 -0.73
N SER A 103 9.25 1.77 -1.01
CA SER A 103 10.24 1.00 -0.26
C SER A 103 10.36 1.44 1.20
N ALA A 104 10.18 2.73 1.51
CA ALA A 104 10.16 3.21 2.88
C ALA A 104 8.99 2.60 3.69
N PHE A 105 7.80 2.49 3.11
CA PHE A 105 6.69 1.76 3.75
C PHE A 105 7.01 0.27 3.93
N LEU A 106 7.59 -0.37 2.90
CA LEU A 106 7.98 -1.78 2.96
C LEU A 106 8.96 -2.05 4.10
N LEU A 107 10.01 -1.22 4.24
CA LEU A 107 11.07 -1.42 5.24
C LEU A 107 10.64 -1.02 6.65
N THR A 108 9.75 -0.04 6.80
CA THR A 108 9.21 0.33 8.13
C THR A 108 8.15 -0.64 8.63
N GLY A 109 7.56 -1.43 7.74
CA GLY A 109 6.46 -2.35 8.07
C GLY A 109 5.16 -1.65 8.45
N ILE A 110 5.10 -0.32 8.30
CA ILE A 110 3.89 0.47 8.54
C ILE A 110 2.96 0.31 7.35
N ASP A 111 1.72 -0.10 7.63
CA ASP A 111 0.73 -0.30 6.58
C ASP A 111 0.20 1.04 6.06
N ALA A 112 -0.05 1.10 4.76
CA ALA A 112 -0.58 2.27 4.08
C ALA A 112 -1.47 1.82 2.93
N VAL A 113 -2.50 2.61 2.64
CA VAL A 113 -3.25 2.50 1.38
C VAL A 113 -2.44 3.21 0.30
N ILE A 114 -1.98 2.47 -0.70
CA ILE A 114 -1.30 3.02 -1.88
C ILE A 114 -2.36 3.39 -2.91
N GLU A 115 -2.33 4.63 -3.38
CA GLU A 115 -3.15 5.09 -4.50
C GLU A 115 -2.28 5.35 -5.73
N ILE A 116 -2.73 4.83 -6.87
CA ILE A 116 -2.14 5.12 -8.18
C ILE A 116 -3.29 5.44 -9.14
N GLU A 117 -3.24 6.64 -9.70
CA GLU A 117 -4.22 7.13 -10.66
C GLU A 117 -3.68 6.99 -12.08
N THR A 118 -4.55 6.63 -13.01
CA THR A 118 -4.19 6.54 -14.42
C THR A 118 -3.87 7.92 -15.00
N GLU A 119 -2.94 7.98 -15.96
CA GLU A 119 -2.49 9.24 -16.58
C GLU A 119 -3.62 9.98 -17.33
N ASP A 120 -4.63 9.24 -17.80
CA ASP A 120 -5.86 9.77 -18.40
C ASP A 120 -6.90 10.25 -17.38
N PHE A 121 -6.56 10.18 -16.09
CA PHE A 121 -7.38 10.64 -14.96
C PHE A 121 -8.71 9.88 -14.76
N THR A 122 -8.90 8.74 -15.44
CA THR A 122 -10.18 8.00 -15.43
C THR A 122 -10.36 7.08 -14.23
N LYS A 123 -9.27 6.56 -13.65
CA LYS A 123 -9.36 5.53 -12.59
C LYS A 123 -8.28 5.67 -11.54
N VAL A 124 -8.66 5.39 -10.29
CA VAL A 124 -7.74 5.25 -9.15
C VAL A 124 -7.69 3.79 -8.74
N TYR A 125 -6.50 3.21 -8.73
CA TYR A 125 -6.22 1.91 -8.15
C TYR A 125 -5.77 2.07 -6.71
N GLN A 126 -6.27 1.20 -5.84
CA GLN A 126 -5.96 1.21 -4.42
C GLN A 126 -5.65 -0.21 -3.93
N PHE A 127 -4.61 -0.33 -3.12
CA PHE A 127 -4.26 -1.57 -2.40
C PHE A 127 -3.50 -1.22 -1.13
N LYS A 128 -3.49 -2.11 -0.13
CA LYS A 128 -2.68 -1.90 1.08
C LYS A 128 -1.28 -2.44 0.88
N MET A 129 -0.29 -1.84 1.55
CA MET A 129 1.06 -2.42 1.60
C MET A 129 1.04 -3.87 2.07
N SER A 130 0.21 -4.17 3.07
CA SER A 130 0.03 -5.55 3.56
C SER A 130 -0.55 -6.53 2.54
N ASP A 131 -1.19 -6.05 1.46
CA ASP A 131 -1.68 -6.91 0.37
C ASP A 131 -0.55 -7.40 -0.55
N VAL A 132 0.58 -6.67 -0.62
CA VAL A 132 1.67 -6.93 -1.57
C VAL A 132 3.03 -7.22 -0.91
N THR A 133 3.11 -7.11 0.42
CA THR A 133 4.31 -7.51 1.18
C THR A 133 4.45 -9.03 1.26
N PHE A 134 5.68 -9.53 1.19
CA PHE A 134 5.98 -10.96 1.27
C PHE A 134 5.40 -11.59 2.54
N THR A 135 4.89 -12.81 2.38
CA THR A 135 4.48 -13.67 3.49
C THR A 135 5.71 -14.33 4.11
N SER A 136 5.76 -14.42 5.43
CA SER A 136 6.82 -15.19 6.11
C SER A 136 6.61 -16.70 5.97
N LEU A 137 5.37 -17.09 5.63
CA LEU A 137 4.98 -18.48 5.39
C LEU A 137 5.46 -18.97 4.02
N SER A 138 6.19 -20.08 4.05
CA SER A 138 6.48 -20.88 2.85
C SER A 138 5.21 -21.61 2.41
N LEU A 139 4.64 -21.19 1.26
CA LEU A 139 3.43 -21.79 0.71
C LEU A 139 3.69 -23.21 0.22
N THR A 140 3.17 -24.17 0.97
CA THR A 140 3.18 -25.59 0.59
C THR A 140 2.01 -25.95 -0.33
N LYS A 141 2.04 -27.15 -0.92
CA LYS A 141 0.92 -27.70 -1.70
C LYS A 141 -0.39 -27.70 -0.91
N ASP A 142 -0.36 -28.07 0.38
CA ASP A 142 -1.53 -28.02 1.26
C ASP A 142 -2.13 -26.62 1.36
N HIS A 143 -1.29 -25.59 1.49
CA HIS A 143 -1.76 -24.21 1.56
C HIS A 143 -2.48 -23.82 0.27
N LEU A 144 -1.88 -24.13 -0.89
CA LEU A 144 -2.46 -23.82 -2.19
C LEU A 144 -3.76 -24.59 -2.43
N ALA A 145 -3.82 -25.87 -2.03
CA ALA A 145 -5.03 -26.68 -2.10
C ALA A 145 -6.16 -26.10 -1.22
N ILE A 146 -5.82 -25.63 -0.02
CA ILE A 146 -6.78 -24.97 0.88
C ILE A 146 -7.26 -23.63 0.30
N LEU A 147 -6.35 -22.79 -0.21
CA LEU A 147 -6.70 -21.53 -0.85
C LEU A 147 -7.62 -21.75 -2.08
N LYS A 148 -7.32 -22.78 -2.88
CA LYS A 148 -8.17 -23.19 -4.01
C LYS A 148 -9.55 -23.67 -3.54
N ALA A 149 -9.63 -24.52 -2.53
CA ALA A 149 -10.92 -24.93 -1.95
C ALA A 149 -11.74 -23.73 -1.45
N ILE A 150 -11.09 -22.75 -0.81
CA ILE A 150 -11.76 -21.51 -0.40
C ILE A 150 -12.26 -20.71 -1.61
N LYS A 151 -11.46 -20.59 -2.68
CA LYS A 151 -11.88 -19.96 -3.95
C LYS A 151 -13.12 -20.64 -4.54
N ASP A 152 -13.18 -21.96 -4.44
CA ASP A 152 -14.27 -22.80 -4.95
C ASP A 152 -15.52 -22.81 -4.04
N GLY A 153 -15.49 -22.08 -2.92
CA GLY A 153 -16.64 -21.85 -2.03
C GLY A 153 -16.65 -22.67 -0.74
N TYR A 154 -15.61 -23.46 -0.46
CA TYR A 154 -15.51 -24.23 0.79
C TYR A 154 -14.94 -23.36 1.93
N SER A 155 -15.75 -23.09 2.95
CA SER A 155 -15.38 -22.17 4.04
C SER A 155 -15.16 -22.83 5.41
N SER A 156 -15.58 -24.08 5.61
CA SER A 156 -15.40 -24.79 6.89
C SER A 156 -14.18 -25.73 6.86
N ALA A 157 -13.50 -25.89 8.01
CA ALA A 157 -12.37 -26.82 8.11
C ALA A 157 -12.76 -28.26 7.71
N ASN A 158 -13.97 -28.70 8.08
CA ASN A 158 -14.47 -30.02 7.70
C ASN A 158 -14.69 -30.16 6.19
N SER A 159 -15.32 -29.18 5.54
CA SER A 159 -15.55 -29.23 4.09
C SER A 159 -14.24 -29.17 3.32
N ILE A 160 -13.31 -28.31 3.74
CA ILE A 160 -11.99 -28.20 3.13
C ILE A 160 -11.20 -29.50 3.30
N SER A 161 -11.16 -30.07 4.50
CA SER A 161 -10.48 -31.34 4.79
C SER A 161 -10.99 -32.48 3.90
N LYS A 162 -12.32 -32.60 3.72
CA LYS A 162 -12.92 -33.60 2.84
C LYS A 162 -12.56 -33.40 1.37
N THR A 163 -12.66 -32.17 0.86
CA THR A 163 -12.40 -31.89 -0.56
C THR A 163 -10.93 -31.99 -0.93
N THR A 164 -10.03 -31.66 0.01
CA THR A 164 -8.58 -31.65 -0.23
C THR A 164 -7.89 -32.95 0.18
N GLU A 165 -8.60 -33.88 0.84
CA GLU A 165 -8.06 -35.09 1.47
C GLU A 165 -6.96 -34.82 2.54
N ILE A 166 -6.83 -33.56 2.98
CA ILE A 166 -5.94 -33.16 4.07
C ILE A 166 -6.60 -33.50 5.41
N SER A 167 -5.83 -34.02 6.36
CA SER A 167 -6.36 -34.33 7.71
C SER A 167 -6.91 -33.08 8.40
N LEU A 168 -8.03 -33.22 9.10
CA LEU A 168 -8.73 -32.10 9.74
C LEU A 168 -7.81 -31.26 10.66
N THR A 169 -6.96 -31.91 11.43
CA THR A 169 -5.97 -31.25 12.30
C THR A 169 -4.98 -30.41 11.49
N THR A 170 -4.51 -30.92 10.36
CA THR A 170 -3.63 -30.18 9.46
C THR A 170 -4.38 -29.02 8.80
N THR A 171 -5.62 -29.24 8.33
CA THR A 171 -6.46 -28.18 7.76
C THR A 171 -6.63 -27.01 8.74
N TRP A 172 -6.94 -27.29 10.01
CA TRP A 172 -7.02 -26.25 11.06
C TRP A 172 -5.72 -25.48 11.23
N ARG A 173 -4.60 -26.20 11.34
CA ARG A 173 -3.28 -25.58 11.48
C ARG A 173 -2.96 -24.67 10.29
N ARG A 174 -3.19 -25.14 9.07
CA ARG A 174 -2.94 -24.38 7.83
C ARG A 174 -3.87 -23.18 7.68
N LEU A 175 -5.15 -23.32 8.03
CA LEU A 175 -6.08 -22.17 8.06
C LEU A 175 -5.58 -21.07 9.01
N ASN A 176 -5.09 -21.44 10.19
CA ASN A 176 -4.54 -20.47 11.14
C ASN A 176 -3.26 -19.80 10.62
N GLU A 177 -2.37 -20.56 9.95
CA GLU A 177 -1.18 -20.01 9.28
C GLU A 177 -1.58 -19.01 8.18
N LEU A 178 -2.56 -19.35 7.34
CA LEU A 178 -3.08 -18.47 6.28
C LEU A 178 -3.73 -17.20 6.82
N LYS A 179 -4.48 -17.30 7.94
CA LYS A 179 -5.07 -16.12 8.62
C LYS A 179 -3.99 -15.20 9.18
N LYS A 180 -3.00 -15.77 9.86
CA LYS A 180 -1.89 -15.02 10.45
C LYS A 180 -1.14 -14.19 9.40
N GLU A 181 -0.96 -14.74 8.20
CA GLU A 181 -0.30 -14.06 7.07
C GLU A 181 -1.23 -13.21 6.21
N LYS A 182 -2.50 -13.05 6.63
CA LYS A 182 -3.54 -12.28 5.94
C LYS A 182 -3.82 -12.75 4.52
N LEU A 183 -3.67 -14.05 4.25
CA LEU A 183 -4.05 -14.66 2.97
C LEU A 183 -5.56 -14.97 2.92
N ILE A 184 -6.15 -15.18 4.09
CA ILE A 184 -7.59 -15.27 4.29
C ILE A 184 -8.01 -14.42 5.49
N ASP A 185 -9.27 -14.01 5.51
CA ASP A 185 -9.86 -13.34 6.67
C ASP A 185 -10.37 -14.33 7.74
N ASP A 186 -10.88 -13.81 8.85
CA ASP A 186 -11.40 -14.63 9.96
C ASP A 186 -12.60 -15.48 9.55
N SER A 187 -13.33 -15.07 8.51
CA SER A 187 -14.44 -15.79 7.91
C SER A 187 -14.01 -16.82 6.84
N ASN A 188 -12.72 -17.09 6.73
CA ASN A 188 -12.11 -17.97 5.74
C ASN A 188 -12.42 -17.54 4.29
N LYS A 189 -12.42 -16.24 3.99
CA LYS A 189 -12.47 -15.74 2.61
C LYS A 189 -11.10 -15.27 2.15
N LEU A 190 -10.79 -15.47 0.86
CA LEU A 190 -9.53 -14.99 0.28
C LEU A 190 -9.43 -13.47 0.34
N THR A 191 -8.32 -12.97 0.88
CA THR A 191 -7.92 -11.57 0.74
C THR A 191 -7.37 -11.29 -0.66
N MET A 192 -7.05 -10.03 -0.96
CA MET A 192 -6.35 -9.69 -2.21
C MET A 192 -5.02 -10.44 -2.32
N LYS A 193 -4.22 -10.43 -1.24
CA LYS A 193 -2.96 -11.18 -1.15
C LYS A 193 -3.16 -12.67 -1.42
N GLY A 194 -4.15 -13.29 -0.77
CA GLY A 194 -4.46 -14.72 -0.96
C GLY A 194 -4.83 -15.06 -2.40
N LYS A 195 -5.62 -14.21 -3.06
CA LYS A 195 -5.97 -14.36 -4.48
C LYS A 195 -4.73 -14.28 -5.36
N LEU A 196 -3.92 -13.23 -5.20
CA LEU A 196 -2.71 -13.02 -6.01
C LEU A 196 -1.73 -14.19 -5.90
N LEU A 197 -1.44 -14.64 -4.68
CA LEU A 197 -0.52 -15.76 -4.49
C LEU A 197 -1.07 -17.08 -5.03
N LEU A 198 -2.39 -17.30 -4.95
CA LEU A 198 -3.01 -18.47 -5.58
C LEU A 198 -2.90 -18.40 -7.11
N GLU A 199 -3.05 -17.24 -7.74
CA GLU A 199 -2.87 -17.12 -9.21
C GLU A 199 -1.39 -17.27 -9.62
N ILE A 200 -0.43 -16.86 -8.78
CA ILE A 200 1.01 -16.95 -9.09
C ILE A 200 1.56 -18.37 -8.89
N TYR A 201 1.16 -19.03 -7.80
CA TYR A 201 1.74 -20.31 -7.36
C TYR A 201 0.78 -21.49 -7.50
N GLY A 202 -0.51 -21.23 -7.69
CA GLY A 202 -1.51 -22.26 -7.87
C GLY A 202 -1.37 -22.99 -9.21
N PRO A 203 -1.87 -24.23 -9.30
CA PRO A 203 -1.92 -25.00 -10.54
C PRO A 203 -3.00 -24.48 -11.50
#